data_AF-A0A947CTE3-F1
#
_entry.id   AF-A0A947CTE3-F1
#
_cell.length_a   1.000
_cell.length_b   1.000
_cell.length_c   1.000
_cell.angle_alpha   90.00
_cell.angle_beta   90.00
_cell.angle_gamma   90.00
#
_symmetry.space_group_name_H-M   'P 1'
#
loop_
_entity.id
_entity.type
_entity.pdbx_description
1 polymer ?
#
loop_
_entity_poly.entity_id
_entity_poly.type
_entity_poly.pdbx_seq_one_letter_code
_entity_poly.pdbx_strand_id
1 'polypeptide(L)'
;MRSWILVLAALALACGSTVSRAIPRAWIGTPKARLTTYLKAVDNVEDTPGSIRHDVIRDEAVLAKLGGGEVCFDVVVRTSSQYDEPFDQLEPTCGSEKAATESELVSVFDYTYTGQVEKLNVQGVAASEFVGLSISEPAEQIFRVIERKGRLCCVAPQGNEVELELTSPRMTYNNMSYSQTFQWEIR
;
A
#
# COMPACT_ATOMS: atom_id res chain seq x y z
N MET A 1 -7.82 45.93 -20.62
CA MET A 1 -7.58 44.68 -21.35
C MET A 1 -7.08 43.65 -20.35
N ARG A 2 -7.87 42.59 -20.17
CA ARG A 2 -7.78 41.60 -19.09
C ARG A 2 -6.73 40.54 -19.45
N SER A 3 -5.65 40.47 -18.69
CA SER A 3 -4.70 39.35 -18.73
C SER A 3 -5.26 38.17 -17.93
N TRP A 4 -5.91 37.25 -18.64
CA TRP A 4 -6.25 35.90 -18.15
C TRP A 4 -5.23 34.95 -18.76
N ILE A 5 -4.13 34.67 -18.07
CA ILE A 5 -3.12 33.71 -18.53
C ILE A 5 -2.68 32.85 -17.35
N LEU A 6 -3.02 31.56 -17.46
CA LEU A 6 -2.36 30.40 -16.85
C LEU A 6 -2.53 30.19 -15.34
N VAL A 7 -3.72 29.72 -14.95
CA VAL A 7 -3.86 28.70 -13.89
C VAL A 7 -4.15 27.38 -14.60
N LEU A 8 -3.13 26.81 -15.25
CA LEU A 8 -3.14 25.39 -15.63
C LEU A 8 -2.50 24.65 -14.46
N ALA A 9 -3.27 24.48 -13.39
CA ALA A 9 -2.91 23.60 -12.30
C ALA A 9 -2.80 22.20 -12.88
N ALA A 10 -1.55 21.72 -12.96
CA ALA A 10 -1.24 20.34 -13.23
C ALA A 10 -1.94 19.48 -12.17
N LEU A 11 -3.13 18.96 -12.52
CA LEU A 11 -3.69 17.76 -11.91
C LEU A 11 -2.73 16.62 -12.28
N ALA A 12 -1.64 16.51 -11.53
CA ALA A 12 -0.94 15.26 -11.38
C ALA A 12 -1.98 14.30 -10.80
N LEU A 13 -2.52 13.45 -11.68
CA LEU A 13 -3.30 12.28 -11.32
C LEU A 13 -2.38 11.40 -10.46
N ALA A 14 -2.41 11.62 -9.15
CA ALA A 14 -1.92 10.64 -8.19
C ALA A 14 -2.87 9.45 -8.28
N CYS A 15 -2.54 8.52 -9.19
CA CYS A 15 -3.28 7.28 -9.39
C CYS A 15 -2.98 6.30 -8.25
N GLY A 16 -3.43 6.64 -7.03
CA GLY A 16 -3.44 5.72 -5.89
C GLY A 16 -4.44 4.56 -6.08
N SER A 17 -4.29 3.46 -5.34
CA SER A 17 -5.32 2.40 -5.30
C SER A 17 -6.47 2.83 -4.39
N THR A 18 -7.38 3.64 -4.91
CA THR A 18 -8.59 3.98 -4.16
C THR A 18 -9.61 2.84 -4.25
N VAL A 19 -10.00 2.30 -3.10
CA VAL A 19 -11.15 1.40 -2.96
C VAL A 19 -12.25 2.11 -2.19
N SER A 20 -13.47 2.10 -2.73
CA SER A 20 -14.62 2.80 -2.16
C SER A 20 -15.83 1.90 -1.98
N ARG A 21 -16.60 2.10 -0.90
CA ARG A 21 -17.87 1.41 -0.69
C ARG A 21 -18.85 2.23 0.13
N ALA A 22 -20.10 2.25 -0.31
CA ALA A 22 -21.22 2.72 0.49
C ALA A 22 -21.61 1.71 1.57
N ILE A 23 -21.70 2.14 2.83
CA ILE A 23 -22.11 1.30 3.96
C ILE A 23 -23.12 2.01 4.86
N PRO A 24 -24.08 1.31 5.46
CA PRO A 24 -24.94 1.87 6.49
C PRO A 24 -24.15 2.07 7.80
N ARG A 25 -24.56 3.07 8.61
CA ARG A 25 -23.95 3.29 9.95
C ARG A 25 -23.90 2.05 10.84
N ALA A 26 -24.87 1.14 10.71
CA ALA A 26 -24.94 -0.10 11.49
C ALA A 26 -23.80 -1.10 11.18
N TRP A 27 -23.01 -0.89 10.12
CA TRP A 27 -21.89 -1.77 9.78
C TRP A 27 -20.55 -1.28 10.36
N ILE A 28 -20.49 -0.06 10.88
CA ILE A 28 -19.30 0.52 11.51
C ILE A 28 -18.91 -0.34 12.73
N GLY A 29 -17.62 -0.65 12.87
CA GLY A 29 -17.11 -1.54 13.90
C GLY A 29 -17.36 -3.04 13.63
N THR A 30 -17.84 -3.40 12.43
CA THR A 30 -18.09 -4.80 12.04
C THR A 30 -17.24 -5.21 10.84
N PRO A 31 -17.04 -6.53 10.60
CA PRO A 31 -16.34 -7.00 9.39
C PRO A 31 -16.98 -6.56 8.07
N LYS A 32 -18.25 -6.12 8.07
CA LYS A 32 -18.93 -5.64 6.85
C LYS A 32 -18.41 -4.28 6.38
N ALA A 33 -17.80 -3.50 7.28
CA ALA A 33 -17.11 -2.25 6.95
C ALA A 33 -15.69 -2.47 6.42
N ARG A 34 -15.25 -3.72 6.21
CA ARG A 34 -13.91 -4.01 5.69
C ARG A 34 -13.78 -3.67 4.21
N LEU A 35 -12.78 -2.88 3.87
CA LEU A 35 -12.25 -2.69 2.52
C LEU A 35 -10.91 -3.41 2.39
N THR A 36 -10.57 -3.82 1.18
CA THR A 36 -9.29 -4.47 0.90
C THR A 36 -8.71 -3.89 -0.38
N THR A 37 -7.40 -3.67 -0.40
CA THR A 37 -6.68 -3.18 -1.57
C THR A 37 -5.24 -3.70 -1.51
N TYR A 38 -4.34 -3.11 -2.28
CA TYR A 38 -2.90 -3.36 -2.21
C TYR A 38 -2.18 -2.01 -2.19
N LEU A 39 -1.15 -1.90 -1.36
CA LEU A 39 -0.16 -0.84 -1.47
C LEU A 39 0.52 -0.94 -2.84
N LYS A 40 0.38 0.10 -3.66
CA LYS A 40 0.92 0.11 -5.03
C LYS A 40 1.55 1.45 -5.38
N ALA A 41 2.56 1.43 -6.24
CA ALA A 41 2.89 2.58 -7.06
C ALA A 41 1.93 2.63 -8.26
N VAL A 42 1.81 3.81 -8.89
CA VAL A 42 0.90 4.08 -10.01
C VAL A 42 0.89 2.98 -11.09
N ASP A 43 2.03 2.33 -11.35
CA ASP A 43 2.17 1.28 -12.38
C ASP A 43 2.63 -0.10 -11.86
N ASN A 44 2.86 -0.28 -10.55
CA ASN A 44 3.41 -1.53 -10.01
C ASN A 44 2.63 -2.01 -8.79
N VAL A 45 2.06 -3.22 -8.92
CA VAL A 45 1.65 -4.02 -7.78
C VAL A 45 2.88 -4.69 -7.23
N GLU A 46 2.97 -4.82 -5.91
CA GLU A 46 4.00 -5.66 -5.32
C GLU A 46 3.86 -7.10 -5.87
N ASP A 47 4.89 -7.58 -6.58
CA ASP A 47 4.84 -8.88 -7.23
C ASP A 47 5.11 -10.01 -6.22
N THR A 48 4.13 -10.88 -6.03
CA THR A 48 4.34 -12.16 -5.35
C THR A 48 4.94 -13.18 -6.31
N PRO A 49 5.89 -14.04 -5.87
CA PRO A 49 6.36 -15.16 -6.69
C PRO A 49 5.18 -16.03 -7.16
N GLY A 50 5.22 -16.56 -8.40
CA GLY A 50 4.05 -17.20 -9.01
C GLY A 50 3.50 -18.45 -8.29
N SER A 51 4.28 -19.07 -7.41
CA SER A 51 3.88 -20.18 -6.54
C SER A 51 3.32 -19.73 -5.17
N ILE A 52 3.43 -18.44 -4.85
CA ILE A 52 2.82 -17.81 -3.69
C ILE A 52 1.53 -17.13 -4.12
N ARG A 53 0.47 -17.27 -3.31
CA ARG A 53 -0.80 -16.63 -3.62
C ARG A 53 -0.68 -15.12 -3.44
N HIS A 54 -1.19 -14.36 -4.41
CA HIS A 54 -1.13 -12.90 -4.37
C HIS A 54 -1.88 -12.28 -3.18
N ASP A 55 -2.86 -12.97 -2.59
CA ASP A 55 -3.61 -12.44 -1.45
C ASP A 55 -2.81 -12.39 -0.13
N VAL A 56 -1.60 -12.95 -0.07
CA VAL A 56 -0.73 -12.86 1.13
C VAL A 56 -0.22 -11.44 1.40
N ILE A 57 -0.21 -10.57 0.37
CA ILE A 57 0.15 -9.14 0.48
C ILE A 57 -1.08 -8.21 0.37
N ARG A 58 -2.29 -8.76 0.55
CA ARG A 58 -3.51 -7.95 0.48
C ARG A 58 -3.65 -7.11 1.73
N ASP A 59 -3.90 -5.83 1.56
CA ASP A 59 -4.14 -4.90 2.67
C ASP A 59 -5.62 -4.85 3.03
N GLU A 60 -5.89 -4.54 4.29
CA GLU A 60 -7.24 -4.45 4.85
C GLU A 60 -7.38 -3.19 5.69
N ALA A 61 -8.54 -2.53 5.58
CA ALA A 61 -8.95 -1.51 6.52
C ALA A 61 -10.40 -1.71 6.90
N VAL A 62 -10.72 -1.57 8.19
CA VAL A 62 -12.09 -1.63 8.72
C VAL A 62 -12.38 -0.31 9.40
N LEU A 63 -13.48 0.35 8.99
CA LEU A 63 -13.98 1.51 9.73
C LEU A 63 -14.48 1.06 11.11
N ALA A 64 -13.64 1.25 12.13
CA ALA A 64 -13.83 0.69 13.47
C ALA A 64 -14.73 1.57 14.34
N LYS A 65 -14.64 2.90 14.19
CA LYS A 65 -15.42 3.87 14.96
C LYS A 65 -15.68 5.13 14.12
N LEU A 66 -16.87 5.71 14.27
CA LEU A 66 -17.23 7.03 13.75
C LEU A 66 -18.22 7.69 14.70
N GLY A 67 -17.82 8.77 15.36
CA GLY A 67 -18.66 9.52 16.29
C GLY A 67 -17.87 10.15 17.44
N GLY A 68 -18.50 11.07 18.18
CA GLY A 68 -17.83 11.77 19.28
C GLY A 68 -16.68 12.69 18.84
N GLY A 69 -16.71 13.16 17.59
CA GLY A 69 -15.66 14.00 17.01
C GLY A 69 -14.45 13.23 16.46
N GLU A 70 -14.47 11.91 16.51
CA GLU A 70 -13.36 11.05 16.11
C GLU A 70 -13.81 9.96 15.13
N VAL A 71 -12.89 9.57 14.26
CA VAL A 71 -13.01 8.39 13.39
C VAL A 71 -11.75 7.54 13.55
N CYS A 72 -11.93 6.21 13.59
CA CYS A 72 -10.82 5.26 13.74
C CYS A 72 -10.95 4.08 12.78
N PHE A 73 -9.80 3.55 12.38
CA PHE A 73 -9.65 2.45 11.45
C PHE A 73 -8.79 1.36 12.06
N ASP A 74 -9.24 0.11 11.96
CA ASP A 74 -8.40 -1.05 12.20
C ASP A 74 -7.77 -1.46 10.86
N VAL A 75 -6.45 -1.36 10.77
CA VAL A 75 -5.70 -1.50 9.52
C VAL A 75 -4.76 -2.68 9.61
N VAL A 76 -4.64 -3.41 8.51
CA VAL A 76 -3.64 -4.45 8.28
C VAL A 76 -2.94 -4.15 6.97
N VAL A 77 -1.65 -3.81 7.05
CA VAL A 77 -0.78 -3.62 5.88
C VAL A 77 0.17 -4.80 5.79
N ARG A 78 0.32 -5.37 4.60
CA ARG A 78 1.15 -6.53 4.31
C ARG A 78 2.08 -6.20 3.15
N THR A 79 3.37 -6.12 3.43
CA THR A 79 4.39 -5.81 2.44
C THR A 79 5.52 -6.81 2.49
N SER A 80 6.27 -6.95 1.41
CA SER A 80 7.55 -7.65 1.44
C SER A 80 8.55 -6.87 2.28
N SER A 81 9.56 -7.58 2.80
CA SER A 81 10.56 -6.99 3.70
C SER A 81 11.33 -5.78 3.13
N GLN A 82 11.34 -5.60 1.81
CA GLN A 82 11.99 -4.48 1.12
C GLN A 82 11.14 -3.20 1.12
N TYR A 83 9.83 -3.31 1.34
CA TYR A 83 8.84 -2.22 1.29
C TYR A 83 8.17 -2.00 2.66
N ASP A 84 8.70 -2.60 3.72
CA ASP A 84 8.12 -2.48 5.05
C ASP A 84 8.47 -1.12 5.69
N GLU A 85 7.44 -0.42 6.14
CA GLU A 85 7.56 0.85 6.86
C GLU A 85 6.57 0.91 8.03
N PRO A 86 6.97 1.46 9.20
CA PRO A 86 6.06 1.75 10.29
C PRO A 86 4.92 2.67 9.87
N PHE A 87 3.75 2.55 10.49
CA PHE A 87 2.60 3.41 10.17
C PHE A 87 2.93 4.91 10.23
N ASP A 88 3.73 5.36 11.19
CA ASP A 88 4.11 6.78 11.29
C ASP A 88 4.93 7.30 10.09
N GLN A 89 5.56 6.39 9.33
CA GLN A 89 6.32 6.69 8.12
C GLN A 89 5.48 6.55 6.85
N LEU A 90 4.35 5.81 6.89
CA LEU A 90 3.35 5.73 5.83
C LEU A 90 2.40 6.93 5.79
N GLU A 91 2.78 8.05 6.42
CA GLU A 91 2.08 9.34 6.46
C GLU A 91 0.54 9.21 6.42
N PRO A 92 -0.08 8.51 7.38
CA PRO A 92 -1.49 8.19 7.30
C PRO A 92 -2.33 9.46 7.46
N THR A 93 -3.32 9.65 6.59
CA THR A 93 -4.21 10.82 6.62
C THR A 93 -5.68 10.42 6.52
N CYS A 94 -6.54 11.30 7.05
CA CYS A 94 -7.98 11.23 6.92
C CYS A 94 -8.45 12.49 6.19
N GLY A 95 -8.54 12.42 4.86
CA GLY A 95 -8.62 13.61 4.03
C GLY A 95 -7.37 14.48 4.24
N SER A 96 -7.54 15.69 4.77
CA SER A 96 -6.42 16.62 5.00
C SER A 96 -5.73 16.50 6.37
N GLU A 97 -6.29 15.71 7.30
CA GLU A 97 -5.79 15.61 8.67
C GLU A 97 -4.85 14.42 8.83
N LYS A 98 -3.74 14.58 9.55
CA LYS A 98 -2.86 13.46 9.87
C LYS A 98 -3.53 12.52 10.87
N ALA A 99 -3.54 11.22 10.56
CA ALA A 99 -3.99 10.21 11.50
C ALA A 99 -2.91 9.89 12.54
N ALA A 100 -3.34 9.70 13.79
CA ALA A 100 -2.50 9.25 14.88
C ALA A 100 -2.54 7.72 14.95
N THR A 101 -1.36 7.11 15.09
CA THR A 101 -1.21 5.68 15.36
C THR A 101 -1.41 5.41 16.85
N GLU A 102 -2.51 4.77 17.24
CA GLU A 102 -2.75 4.41 18.65
C GLU A 102 -1.96 3.16 19.07
N SER A 103 -1.88 2.18 18.17
CA SER A 103 -1.20 0.92 18.39
C SER A 103 -0.69 0.36 17.07
N GLU A 104 0.43 -0.34 17.15
CA GLU A 104 1.04 -1.04 16.03
C GLU A 104 1.62 -2.37 16.52
N LEU A 105 1.26 -3.46 15.84
CA LEU A 105 1.76 -4.80 16.04
C LEU A 105 2.37 -5.29 14.73
N VAL A 106 3.60 -5.79 14.80
CA VAL A 106 4.33 -6.31 13.64
C VAL A 106 4.40 -7.83 13.74
N SER A 107 4.06 -8.52 12.67
CA SER A 107 4.18 -9.97 12.50
C SER A 107 4.96 -10.28 11.22
N VAL A 108 5.74 -11.36 11.22
CA VAL A 108 6.53 -11.77 10.07
C VAL A 108 6.10 -13.17 9.64
N PHE A 109 5.82 -13.34 8.35
CA PHE A 109 5.38 -14.58 7.73
C PHE A 109 6.35 -14.96 6.61
N ASP A 110 6.96 -16.14 6.74
CA ASP A 110 7.87 -16.69 5.73
C ASP A 110 7.13 -17.75 4.90
N TYR A 111 7.01 -17.50 3.60
CA TYR A 111 6.44 -18.44 2.63
C TYR A 111 7.55 -19.09 1.82
N THR A 112 7.69 -20.41 1.94
CA THR A 112 8.67 -21.15 1.15
C THR A 112 8.14 -21.40 -0.27
N TYR A 113 9.01 -21.24 -1.25
CA TYR A 113 8.68 -21.52 -2.65
C TYR A 113 9.88 -22.04 -3.43
N THR A 114 9.62 -22.81 -4.50
CA THR A 114 10.68 -23.27 -5.40
C THR A 114 10.93 -22.20 -6.47
N GLY A 115 12.16 -21.71 -6.54
CA GLY A 115 12.62 -20.77 -7.57
C GLY A 115 13.94 -21.21 -8.20
N GLN A 116 14.45 -20.43 -9.15
CA GLN A 116 15.80 -20.63 -9.69
C GLN A 116 16.75 -19.68 -8.97
N VAL A 117 17.88 -20.18 -8.48
CA VAL A 117 18.97 -19.34 -7.95
C VAL A 117 20.11 -19.39 -8.96
N GLU A 118 20.53 -18.21 -9.43
CA GLU A 118 21.69 -18.07 -10.30
C GLU A 118 22.96 -18.45 -9.52
N LYS A 119 23.68 -19.47 -9.99
CA LYS A 119 24.93 -19.95 -9.40
C LYS A 119 26.15 -19.30 -10.01
N LEU A 120 26.05 -18.98 -11.30
CA LEU A 120 27.13 -18.37 -12.06
C LEU A 120 26.54 -17.40 -13.07
N ASN A 121 26.96 -16.15 -13.01
CA ASN A 121 26.69 -15.14 -14.03
C ASN A 121 28.03 -14.61 -14.52
N VAL A 122 28.38 -14.90 -15.77
CA VAL A 122 29.58 -14.38 -16.41
C VAL A 122 29.13 -13.49 -17.56
N GLN A 123 29.46 -12.22 -17.48
CA GLN A 123 29.23 -11.26 -18.55
C GLN A 123 30.57 -10.83 -19.12
N GLY A 124 30.67 -10.78 -20.44
CA GLY A 124 31.85 -10.37 -21.18
C GLY A 124 31.47 -9.38 -22.27
N VAL A 125 32.31 -8.36 -22.45
CA VAL A 125 32.22 -7.41 -23.56
C VAL A 125 33.46 -7.58 -24.41
N ALA A 126 33.29 -7.96 -25.67
CA ALA A 126 34.39 -8.14 -26.61
C ALA A 126 34.14 -7.29 -27.86
N ALA A 127 35.00 -6.28 -28.09
CA ALA A 127 35.13 -5.35 -29.23
C ALA A 127 33.85 -4.69 -29.80
N SER A 128 32.78 -5.44 -30.02
CA SER A 128 31.45 -4.99 -30.49
C SER A 128 30.29 -5.89 -30.03
N GLU A 129 30.52 -6.90 -29.19
CA GLU A 129 29.50 -7.87 -28.76
C GLU A 129 29.46 -8.05 -27.24
N PHE A 130 28.25 -8.25 -26.73
CA PHE A 130 27.97 -8.63 -25.35
C PHE A 130 27.69 -10.13 -25.31
N VAL A 131 28.46 -10.88 -24.54
CA VAL A 131 28.27 -12.32 -24.32
C VAL A 131 27.96 -12.54 -22.84
N GLY A 132 26.85 -13.23 -22.55
CA GLY A 132 26.45 -13.62 -21.20
C GLY A 132 26.30 -15.13 -21.08
N LEU A 133 26.88 -15.71 -20.03
CA LEU A 133 26.59 -17.06 -19.56
C LEU A 133 25.94 -16.96 -18.19
N SER A 134 24.72 -17.47 -18.07
CA SER A 134 24.02 -17.65 -16.81
C SER A 134 23.77 -19.14 -16.58
N ILE A 135 24.15 -19.64 -15.40
CA ILE A 135 23.80 -20.98 -14.92
C ILE A 135 22.98 -20.81 -13.65
N SER A 136 21.78 -21.37 -13.64
CA SER A 136 20.88 -21.38 -12.50
C SER A 136 20.48 -22.81 -12.12
N GLU A 137 20.18 -23.00 -10.84
CA GLU A 137 19.70 -24.27 -10.30
C GLU A 137 18.41 -24.05 -9.49
N PRO A 138 17.49 -25.03 -9.47
CA PRO A 138 16.33 -24.98 -8.58
C PRO A 138 16.80 -24.91 -7.12
N ALA A 139 16.26 -23.96 -6.37
CA ALA A 139 16.50 -23.84 -4.94
C ALA A 139 15.21 -23.45 -4.21
N GLU A 140 15.15 -23.84 -2.94
CA GLU A 140 14.14 -23.32 -2.02
C GLU A 140 14.45 -21.86 -1.70
N GLN A 141 13.47 -21.00 -1.93
CA GLN A 141 13.52 -19.57 -1.65
C GLN A 141 12.45 -19.21 -0.63
N ILE A 142 12.67 -18.11 0.09
CA ILE A 142 11.75 -17.59 1.10
C ILE A 142 11.21 -16.25 0.60
N PHE A 143 9.89 -16.16 0.50
CA PHE A 143 9.18 -14.90 0.34
C PHE A 143 8.68 -14.45 1.71
N ARG A 144 9.28 -13.39 2.25
CA ARG A 144 8.95 -12.84 3.56
C ARG A 144 7.95 -11.70 3.43
N VAL A 145 6.81 -11.86 4.08
CA VAL A 145 5.78 -10.83 4.25
C VAL A 145 5.83 -10.30 5.67
N ILE A 146 5.86 -8.99 5.82
CA ILE A 146 5.71 -8.28 7.08
C ILE A 146 4.28 -7.76 7.15
N GLU A 147 3.56 -8.16 8.19
CA GLU A 147 2.20 -7.72 8.46
C GLU A 147 2.21 -6.73 9.63
N ARG A 148 1.76 -5.50 9.37
CA ARG A 148 1.55 -4.45 10.37
C ARG A 148 0.07 -4.29 10.65
N LYS A 149 -0.34 -4.59 11.88
CA LYS A 149 -1.70 -4.38 12.37
C LYS A 149 -1.72 -3.17 13.28
N GLY A 150 -2.65 -2.26 13.07
CA GLY A 150 -2.72 -1.07 13.92
C GLY A 150 -4.09 -0.42 13.93
N ARG A 151 -4.24 0.53 14.86
CA ARG A 151 -5.39 1.41 14.92
C ARG A 151 -4.95 2.83 14.62
N LEU A 152 -5.55 3.42 13.59
CA LEU A 152 -5.31 4.79 13.16
C LEU A 152 -6.56 5.62 13.47
N CYS A 153 -6.40 6.75 14.15
CA CYS A 153 -7.51 7.63 14.54
C CYS A 153 -7.24 9.07 14.15
N CYS A 154 -8.30 9.82 13.88
CA CYS A 154 -8.24 11.21 13.45
C CYS A 154 -9.56 11.92 13.77
N VAL A 155 -9.59 13.23 13.56
CA VAL A 155 -10.81 14.02 13.71
C VAL A 155 -11.83 13.56 12.67
N ALA A 156 -13.08 13.34 13.10
CA ALA A 156 -14.13 12.90 12.19
C ALA A 156 -14.39 13.97 11.11
N PRO A 157 -14.46 13.58 9.81
CA PRO A 157 -14.73 14.51 8.74
C PRO A 157 -16.14 15.10 8.83
N GLN A 158 -16.31 16.29 8.26
CA GLN A 158 -17.63 16.92 8.11
C GLN A 158 -18.33 16.29 6.89
N GLY A 159 -19.24 15.35 7.13
CA GLY A 159 -20.06 14.77 6.06
C GLY A 159 -20.33 13.28 6.24
N ASN A 160 -20.68 12.65 5.12
CA ASN A 160 -20.94 11.21 5.03
C ASN A 160 -19.77 10.44 4.41
N GLU A 161 -18.71 11.13 4.01
CA GLU A 161 -17.55 10.51 3.39
C GLU A 161 -16.44 10.40 4.43
N VAL A 162 -15.89 9.21 4.56
CA VAL A 162 -14.75 8.92 5.42
C VAL A 162 -13.65 8.34 4.55
N GLU A 163 -12.46 8.90 4.62
CA GLU A 163 -11.30 8.47 3.86
C GLU A 163 -10.15 8.18 4.82
N LEU A 164 -9.39 7.12 4.50
CA LEU A 164 -8.07 6.84 5.06
C LEU A 164 -7.11 6.66 3.89
N GLU A 165 -6.07 7.48 3.82
CA GLU A 165 -4.97 7.33 2.89
C GLU A 165 -3.70 6.95 3.64
N LEU A 166 -2.93 6.02 3.07
CA LEU A 166 -1.59 5.64 3.52
C LEU A 166 -0.64 5.91 2.36
N THR A 167 0.36 6.76 2.58
CA THR A 167 1.31 7.19 1.56
C THR A 167 2.74 7.04 2.06
N SER A 168 3.56 6.29 1.33
CA SER A 168 4.99 6.22 1.60
C SER A 168 5.74 7.22 0.74
N PRO A 169 6.35 8.26 1.35
CA PRO A 169 7.20 9.21 0.62
C PRO A 169 8.58 8.63 0.28
N ARG A 170 8.96 7.51 0.89
CA ARG A 170 10.28 6.88 0.77
C ARG A 170 10.31 5.81 -0.30
N MET A 171 9.22 5.06 -0.44
CA MET A 171 9.01 4.19 -1.58
C MET A 171 8.66 5.07 -2.79
N THR A 172 9.68 5.43 -3.56
CA THR A 172 9.51 6.18 -4.80
C THR A 172 9.98 5.34 -5.98
N TYR A 173 9.11 5.17 -6.96
CA TYR A 173 9.46 4.60 -8.26
C TYR A 173 9.11 5.62 -9.34
N ASN A 174 10.08 6.02 -10.17
CA ASN A 174 9.90 7.08 -11.17
C ASN A 174 9.27 8.37 -10.60
N ASN A 175 9.67 8.80 -9.39
CA ASN A 175 9.10 9.94 -8.66
C ASN A 175 7.61 9.82 -8.27
N MET A 176 7.06 8.60 -8.26
CA MET A 176 5.71 8.32 -7.77
C MET A 176 5.79 7.61 -6.44
N SER A 177 5.08 8.13 -5.43
CA SER A 177 4.95 7.51 -4.11
C SER A 177 4.05 6.28 -4.19
N TYR A 178 4.27 5.33 -3.29
CA TYR A 178 3.33 4.25 -3.05
C TYR A 178 2.21 4.79 -2.18
N SER A 179 0.96 4.60 -2.61
CA SER A 179 -0.19 4.97 -1.80
C SER A 179 -1.35 4.01 -1.97
N GLN A 180 -2.18 3.98 -0.93
CA GLN A 180 -3.46 3.29 -0.95
C GLN A 180 -4.51 4.11 -0.21
N THR A 181 -5.73 4.09 -0.73
CA THR A 181 -6.83 4.89 -0.18
C THR A 181 -8.04 4.00 0.05
N PHE A 182 -8.59 4.06 1.26
CA PHE A 182 -9.81 3.38 1.66
C PHE A 182 -10.90 4.42 1.91
N GLN A 183 -12.02 4.31 1.22
CA GLN A 183 -13.08 5.30 1.25
C GLN A 183 -14.44 4.65 1.58
N TRP A 184 -15.13 5.21 2.57
CA TRP A 184 -16.46 4.79 2.99
C TRP A 184 -17.46 5.91 2.76
N GLU A 185 -18.54 5.61 2.03
CA GLU A 185 -19.71 6.49 1.91
C GLU A 185 -20.78 6.02 2.91
N ILE A 186 -20.99 6.79 3.97
CA ILE A 186 -21.91 6.47 5.06
C ILE A 186 -23.35 6.83 4.67
N ARG A 187 -24.22 5.82 4.70
CA ARG A 187 -25.67 5.96 4.43
C ARG A 187 -26.53 5.77 5.68
#